data_AF-A0A174S4F0-F1
#
_entry.id   AF-A0A174S4F0-F1
#
_cell.length_a   1.000
_cell.length_b   1.000
_cell.length_c   1.000
_cell.angle_alpha   90.00
_cell.angle_beta   90.00
_cell.angle_gamma   90.00
#
_symmetry.space_group_name_H-M   'P 1'
#
loop_
_entity.id
_entity.type
_entity.pdbx_description
1 polymer ?
#
loop_
_entity_poly.entity_id
_entity_poly.type
_entity_poly.pdbx_seq_one_letter_code
_entity_poly.pdbx_strand_id
1 'polypeptide(L)'
;MKTSNLRKYYYPYYTEDVFVEVSDEVAEAMLLSVREMENYYRRTCRHKAYYSLDAYDWTENYALEHSPSPEEVLVLQEEQAARDRLLSMLDEALSQITPVQARRVRSYYLRGLNFPGIAQEEGINKDVVCRSVHAGLKRLQEYYSRRNRVE
;
A
#
# COMPACT_ATOMS: atom_id res chain seq x y z
N MET A 1 4.60 59.33 21.05
CA MET A 1 5.51 59.01 19.92
C MET A 1 6.65 58.18 20.47
N LYS A 2 6.93 57.03 19.86
CA LYS A 2 7.96 56.08 20.27
C LYS A 2 8.90 55.79 19.12
N THR A 3 10.18 55.76 19.40
CA THR A 3 11.19 55.32 18.43
C THR A 3 11.21 53.79 18.39
N SER A 4 10.91 53.21 17.24
CA SER A 4 10.90 51.76 17.02
C SER A 4 11.97 51.37 16.01
N ASN A 5 12.64 50.23 16.25
CA ASN A 5 13.64 49.68 15.35
C ASN A 5 12.99 48.67 14.40
N LEU A 6 12.98 48.97 13.10
CA LEU A 6 12.32 48.16 12.08
C LEU A 6 13.01 46.81 11.83
N ARG A 7 14.33 46.71 12.04
CA ARG A 7 15.07 45.44 11.93
C ARG A 7 14.49 44.37 12.84
N LYS A 8 14.07 44.77 14.03
CA LYS A 8 13.54 43.85 15.06
C LYS A 8 12.21 43.23 14.66
N TYR A 9 11.34 43.98 13.98
CA TYR A 9 9.96 43.56 13.70
C TYR A 9 9.77 43.00 12.28
N TYR A 10 10.61 43.41 11.33
CA TYR A 10 10.42 43.13 9.90
C TYR A 10 11.67 42.52 9.23
N TYR A 11 12.43 41.70 9.97
CA TYR A 11 13.47 40.87 9.36
C TYR A 11 12.84 39.81 8.44
N PRO A 12 13.38 39.55 7.22
CA PRO A 12 14.67 39.98 6.67
C PRO A 12 14.61 41.26 5.80
N TYR A 13 13.46 41.92 5.69
CA TYR A 13 13.28 43.09 4.81
C TYR A 13 14.13 44.30 5.25
N TYR A 14 14.38 44.44 6.55
CA TYR A 14 15.33 45.40 7.10
C TYR A 14 16.47 44.64 7.79
N THR A 15 17.67 44.69 7.20
CA THR A 15 18.87 44.02 7.71
C THR A 15 19.72 44.91 8.62
N GLU A 16 19.62 46.23 8.48
CA GLU A 16 20.33 47.22 9.29
C GLU A 16 19.41 47.87 10.33
N ASP A 17 19.98 48.42 11.40
CA ASP A 17 19.23 49.11 12.46
C ASP A 17 18.63 50.43 11.93
N VAL A 18 17.36 50.39 11.56
CA VAL A 18 16.59 51.55 11.10
C VAL A 18 15.60 51.97 12.19
N PHE A 19 15.83 53.15 12.77
CA PHE A 19 14.99 53.73 13.80
C PHE A 19 13.98 54.71 13.18
N VAL A 20 12.70 54.51 13.47
CA VAL A 20 11.61 55.37 13.00
C VAL A 20 10.77 55.81 14.18
N GLU A 21 10.40 57.10 14.21
CA GLU A 21 9.43 57.63 15.16
C GLU A 21 8.02 57.28 14.69
N VAL A 22 7.31 56.52 15.51
CA VAL A 22 5.96 56.05 15.21
C VAL A 22 5.01 56.50 16.33
N SER A 23 3.73 56.64 16.03
CA SER A 23 2.72 56.90 17.05
C SER A 23 2.65 55.77 18.08
N ASP A 24 2.15 56.09 19.28
CA ASP A 24 2.10 55.12 20.38
C ASP A 24 1.18 53.94 20.06
N GLU A 25 0.08 54.19 19.33
CA GLU A 25 -0.88 53.19 18.85
C GLU A 25 -0.22 52.18 17.90
N VAL A 26 0.56 52.67 16.94
CA VAL A 26 1.22 51.80 15.95
C VAL A 26 2.36 51.01 16.61
N ALA A 27 3.10 51.62 17.53
CA ALA A 27 4.11 50.91 18.30
C ALA A 27 3.50 49.79 19.17
N GLU A 28 2.30 50.00 19.71
CA GLU A 28 1.55 48.98 20.44
C GLU A 28 1.06 47.87 19.52
N ALA A 29 0.52 48.19 18.35
CA ALA A 29 0.11 47.22 17.35
C ALA A 29 1.28 46.33 16.88
N MET A 30 2.46 46.92 16.66
CA MET A 30 3.69 46.18 16.32
C MET A 30 4.12 45.23 17.46
N LEU A 31 3.97 45.63 18.72
CA LEU A 31 4.28 44.77 19.85
C LEU A 31 3.26 43.62 19.99
N LEU A 32 1.99 43.91 19.76
CA LEU A 32 0.91 42.93 19.85
C LEU A 32 1.08 41.83 18.80
N SER A 33 1.44 42.18 17.56
CA SER A 33 1.64 41.18 16.49
C SER A 33 2.77 40.20 16.81
N VAL A 34 3.88 40.65 17.40
CA VAL A 34 4.96 39.77 17.87
C VAL A 34 4.46 38.82 18.96
N ARG A 35 3.71 39.34 19.93
CA ARG A 35 3.13 38.52 21.01
C ARG A 35 2.15 37.48 20.49
N GLU A 36 1.32 37.84 19.51
CA GLU A 36 0.40 36.91 18.85
C GLU A 36 1.14 35.79 18.14
N MET A 37 2.21 36.13 17.41
CA MET A 37 3.06 35.15 16.72
C MET A 37 3.74 34.20 17.71
N GLU A 38 4.29 34.70 18.82
CA GLU A 38 4.86 33.87 19.89
C GLU A 38 3.80 32.98 20.55
N ASN A 39 2.60 33.51 20.82
CA ASN A 39 1.49 32.75 21.40
C ASN A 39 1.00 31.65 20.44
N TYR A 40 0.98 31.92 19.14
CA TYR A 40 0.71 30.92 18.13
C TYR A 40 1.78 29.82 18.17
N TYR A 41 3.07 30.17 18.07
CA TYR A 41 4.18 29.21 18.13
C TYR A 41 4.13 28.35 19.40
N ARG A 42 3.88 28.94 20.57
CA ARG A 42 3.74 28.22 21.85
C ARG A 42 2.56 27.26 21.87
N ARG A 43 1.42 27.62 21.26
CA ARG A 43 0.26 26.73 21.13
C ARG A 43 0.60 25.55 20.22
N THR A 44 1.23 25.79 19.07
CA THR A 44 1.70 24.74 18.17
C THR A 44 2.64 23.77 18.88
N CYS A 45 3.58 24.30 19.68
CA CYS A 45 4.51 23.54 20.50
C CYS A 45 3.83 22.65 21.54
N ARG A 46 2.97 23.26 22.36
CA ARG A 46 2.24 22.58 23.43
C ARG A 46 1.38 21.44 22.90
N HIS A 47 0.73 21.66 21.75
CA HIS A 47 -0.15 20.67 21.14
C HIS A 47 0.56 19.75 20.14
N LYS A 48 1.89 19.87 19.98
CA LYS A 48 2.69 19.12 18.98
C LYS A 48 2.11 19.21 17.56
N ALA A 49 1.44 20.32 17.23
CA ALA A 49 0.79 20.54 15.94
C ALA A 49 1.78 20.90 14.82
N TYR A 50 3.07 20.56 14.99
CA TYR A 50 4.10 20.68 13.95
C TYR A 50 4.05 19.57 12.90
N TYR A 51 3.19 18.57 13.10
CA TYR A 51 2.96 17.45 12.18
C TYR A 51 1.55 17.50 11.60
N SER A 52 1.03 18.70 11.30
CA SER A 52 -0.16 18.85 10.48
C SER A 52 0.14 18.49 9.02
N LEU A 53 -0.88 18.19 8.22
CA LEU A 53 -0.71 18.01 6.76
C LEU A 53 -0.02 19.25 6.15
N ASP A 54 -0.34 20.44 6.67
CA ASP A 54 0.22 21.72 6.26
C ASP A 54 1.68 21.97 6.73
N ALA A 55 2.29 21.05 7.48
CA ALA A 55 3.62 21.26 8.02
C ALA A 55 4.70 21.29 6.92
N TYR A 56 4.48 20.51 5.85
CA TYR A 56 5.33 20.52 4.66
C TYR A 56 4.49 20.24 3.41
N ASP A 57 4.79 20.95 2.32
CA ASP A 57 4.12 20.81 1.01
C ASP A 57 4.11 19.36 0.47
N TRP A 58 5.06 18.52 0.91
CA TRP A 58 5.13 17.11 0.50
C TRP A 58 4.39 16.17 1.46
N THR A 59 3.97 16.60 2.64
CA THR A 59 3.37 15.71 3.66
C THR A 59 2.06 15.10 3.15
N GLU A 60 1.24 15.90 2.48
CA GLU A 60 0.01 15.45 1.83
C GLU A 60 0.29 14.38 0.75
N ASN A 61 1.34 14.59 -0.06
CA ASN A 61 1.75 13.64 -1.09
C ASN A 61 2.23 12.30 -0.54
N TYR A 62 2.66 12.19 0.71
CA TYR A 62 3.06 10.91 1.31
C TYR A 62 1.99 10.30 2.21
N ALA A 63 1.07 11.11 2.71
CA ALA A 63 0.00 10.65 3.60
C ALA A 63 -1.21 10.07 2.85
N LEU A 64 -1.41 10.47 1.59
CA LEU A 64 -2.54 10.02 0.78
C LEU A 64 -2.15 8.83 -0.11
N GLU A 65 -3.05 7.86 -0.23
CA GLU A 65 -2.95 6.80 -1.24
C GLU A 65 -3.20 7.40 -2.63
N HIS A 66 -2.21 7.29 -3.52
CA HIS A 66 -2.34 7.77 -4.89
C HIS A 66 -3.00 6.71 -5.78
N SER A 67 -3.73 7.18 -6.79
CA SER A 67 -4.13 6.30 -7.88
C SER A 67 -2.88 5.72 -8.55
N PRO A 68 -2.89 4.45 -8.97
CA PRO A 68 -1.75 3.85 -9.63
C PRO A 68 -1.38 4.63 -10.88
N SER A 69 -0.08 4.74 -11.15
CA SER A 69 0.39 5.40 -12.37
C SER A 69 -0.05 4.60 -13.61
N PRO A 70 -0.15 5.22 -14.79
CA PRO A 70 -0.47 4.48 -16.02
C PRO A 70 0.51 3.33 -16.30
N GLU A 71 1.78 3.49 -15.94
CA GLU A 71 2.81 2.45 -16.06
C GLU A 71 2.51 1.27 -15.12
N GLU A 72 2.17 1.55 -13.86
CA GLU A 72 1.76 0.53 -12.90
C GLU A 72 0.51 -0.23 -13.35
N VAL A 73 -0.46 0.47 -13.94
CA VAL A 73 -1.66 -0.16 -14.49
C VAL A 73 -1.31 -1.15 -15.62
N LEU A 74 -0.39 -0.79 -16.51
CA LEU A 74 0.06 -1.69 -17.57
C LEU A 74 0.77 -2.92 -17.02
N VAL A 75 1.67 -2.74 -16.03
CA VAL A 75 2.34 -3.86 -15.36
C VAL A 75 1.32 -4.79 -14.69
N LEU A 76 0.35 -4.23 -13.98
CA LEU A 76 -0.72 -5.02 -13.34
C LEU A 76 -1.55 -5.80 -14.36
N GLN A 77 -1.82 -5.23 -15.54
CA GLN A 77 -2.52 -5.93 -16.62
C GLN A 77 -1.69 -7.08 -17.20
N GLU A 78 -0.39 -6.90 -17.39
CA GLU A 78 0.51 -7.96 -17.85
C GLU A 78 0.60 -9.10 -16.83
N GLU A 79 0.71 -8.76 -15.54
CA GLU A 79 0.68 -9.73 -14.45
C GLU A 79 -0.64 -10.50 -14.38
N GLN A 80 -1.77 -9.80 -14.52
CA GLN A 80 -3.10 -10.42 -14.58
C GLN A 80 -3.20 -11.37 -15.78
N ALA A 81 -2.80 -10.92 -16.97
CA ALA A 81 -2.82 -11.75 -18.17
C ALA A 81 -1.92 -12.99 -18.02
N ALA A 82 -0.75 -12.87 -17.37
CA ALA A 82 0.13 -14.01 -17.08
C ALA A 82 -0.53 -14.99 -16.08
N ARG A 83 -1.18 -14.49 -15.04
CA ARG A 83 -1.94 -15.30 -14.08
C ARG A 83 -3.09 -16.05 -14.76
N ASP A 84 -3.84 -15.37 -15.62
CA ASP A 84 -4.97 -15.96 -16.34
C ASP A 84 -4.52 -17.07 -17.29
N ARG A 85 -3.40 -16.88 -18.01
CA ARG A 85 -2.79 -17.95 -18.81
C ARG A 85 -2.43 -19.17 -17.96
N LEU A 86 -1.82 -18.95 -16.79
CA LEU A 86 -1.46 -20.03 -15.87
C LEU A 86 -2.69 -20.78 -15.36
N LEU A 87 -3.76 -20.06 -15.00
CA LEU A 87 -5.03 -20.66 -14.58
C LEU A 87 -5.68 -21.48 -15.69
N SER A 88 -5.68 -20.96 -16.92
CA SER A 88 -6.17 -21.69 -18.09
C SER A 88 -5.38 -22.97 -18.35
N MET A 89 -4.05 -22.93 -18.24
CA MET A 89 -3.19 -24.11 -18.37
C MET A 89 -3.47 -25.15 -17.28
N LEU A 90 -3.71 -24.69 -16.05
CA LEU A 90 -4.06 -25.57 -14.94
C LEU A 90 -5.40 -26.27 -15.16
N ASP A 91 -6.41 -25.56 -15.64
CA ASP A 91 -7.71 -26.17 -15.94
C ASP A 91 -7.60 -27.17 -17.10
N GLU A 92 -6.84 -26.84 -18.14
CA GLU A 92 -6.54 -27.76 -19.23
C GLU A 92 -5.83 -29.02 -18.72
N ALA A 93 -4.81 -28.88 -17.86
CA ALA A 93 -4.10 -30.01 -17.26
C ALA A 93 -5.04 -30.89 -16.40
N LEU A 94 -5.93 -30.29 -15.61
CA LEU A 94 -6.91 -31.01 -14.80
C LEU A 94 -7.95 -31.75 -15.66
N SER A 95 -8.23 -31.28 -16.88
CA SER A 95 -9.11 -31.98 -17.82
C SER A 95 -8.51 -33.27 -18.38
N GLN A 96 -7.18 -33.42 -18.36
CA GLN A 96 -6.47 -34.60 -18.87
C GLN A 96 -6.43 -35.78 -17.88
N ILE A 97 -6.68 -35.52 -16.59
CA ILE A 97 -6.73 -36.56 -15.57
C ILE A 97 -8.18 -37.02 -15.34
N THR A 98 -8.37 -38.15 -14.64
CA THR A 98 -9.73 -38.65 -14.44
C THR A 98 -10.52 -37.69 -13.53
N PRO A 99 -11.85 -37.55 -13.72
CA PRO A 99 -12.67 -36.62 -12.94
C PRO A 99 -12.56 -36.83 -11.43
N VAL A 100 -12.39 -38.08 -10.99
CA VAL A 100 -12.19 -38.44 -9.58
C VAL A 100 -10.84 -37.93 -9.06
N GLN A 101 -9.76 -38.04 -9.85
CA GLN A 101 -8.46 -37.50 -9.48
C GLN A 101 -8.49 -35.98 -9.40
N ALA A 102 -9.05 -35.32 -10.41
CA ALA A 102 -9.20 -33.86 -10.43
C ALA A 102 -9.99 -33.36 -9.21
N ARG A 103 -11.12 -34.01 -8.89
CA ARG A 103 -11.92 -33.66 -7.71
C ARG A 103 -11.12 -33.79 -6.41
N ARG A 104 -10.40 -34.90 -6.21
CA ARG A 104 -9.61 -35.12 -4.99
C ARG A 104 -8.42 -34.15 -4.88
N VAL A 105 -7.76 -33.83 -5.98
CA VAL A 105 -6.70 -32.80 -6.05
C VAL A 105 -7.26 -31.43 -5.68
N ARG A 106 -8.43 -31.05 -6.24
CA ARG A 106 -9.13 -29.81 -5.90
C ARG A 106 -9.53 -29.77 -4.41
N SER A 107 -10.07 -30.86 -3.87
CA SER A 107 -10.41 -30.93 -2.45
C SER A 107 -9.20 -30.77 -1.53
N TYR A 108 -8.04 -31.31 -1.89
CA TYR A 108 -6.82 -31.18 -1.09
C TYR A 108 -6.22 -29.77 -1.17
N TYR A 109 -5.92 -29.28 -2.39
CA TYR A 109 -5.17 -28.03 -2.57
C TYR A 109 -6.05 -26.78 -2.55
N LEU A 110 -7.27 -26.82 -3.11
CA LEU A 110 -8.15 -25.66 -3.19
C LEU A 110 -9.08 -25.56 -1.99
N ARG A 111 -9.64 -26.69 -1.51
CA ARG A 111 -10.51 -26.69 -0.31
C ARG A 111 -9.74 -26.89 1.01
N GLY A 112 -8.45 -27.23 0.97
CA GLY A 112 -7.62 -27.41 2.17
C GLY A 112 -7.98 -28.64 3.02
N LEU A 113 -8.68 -29.63 2.46
CA LEU A 113 -9.03 -30.86 3.18
C LEU A 113 -7.84 -31.81 3.26
N ASN A 114 -7.68 -32.49 4.39
CA ASN A 114 -6.70 -33.58 4.52
C ASN A 114 -7.24 -34.88 3.89
N PHE A 115 -6.36 -35.86 3.61
CA PHE A 115 -6.79 -37.14 2.99
C PHE A 115 -7.88 -37.88 3.79
N PRO A 116 -7.85 -37.95 5.14
CA PRO A 116 -8.95 -38.52 5.92
C PRO A 116 -10.27 -37.80 5.72
N GLY A 117 -10.29 -36.46 5.67
CA GLY A 117 -11.50 -35.67 5.46
C GLY A 117 -12.12 -35.90 4.09
N ILE A 118 -11.30 -35.97 3.04
CA ILE A 118 -11.75 -36.33 1.69
C ILE A 118 -12.30 -37.76 1.66
N ALA A 119 -11.63 -38.69 2.36
CA ALA A 119 -12.04 -40.08 2.44
C ALA A 119 -13.39 -40.24 3.16
N GLN A 120 -13.62 -39.45 4.22
CA GLN A 120 -14.88 -39.38 4.95
C GLN A 120 -16.00 -38.80 4.09
N GLU A 121 -15.76 -37.71 3.34
CA GLU A 121 -16.75 -37.13 2.41
C GLU A 121 -17.17 -38.14 1.32
N GLU A 122 -16.23 -38.93 0.80
CA GLU A 122 -16.51 -39.90 -0.26
C GLU A 122 -16.93 -41.29 0.27
N GLY A 123 -16.84 -41.55 1.58
CA GLY A 123 -17.13 -42.86 2.19
C GLY A 123 -16.13 -43.97 1.81
N ILE A 124 -14.88 -43.61 1.52
CA ILE A 124 -13.83 -44.51 1.02
C ILE A 124 -12.67 -44.58 2.03
N ASN A 125 -11.80 -45.59 1.92
CA ASN A 125 -10.55 -45.64 2.68
C ASN A 125 -9.57 -44.52 2.26
N LYS A 126 -8.94 -43.87 3.25
CA LYS A 126 -7.88 -42.86 3.09
C LYS A 126 -6.79 -43.27 2.10
N ASP A 127 -6.38 -44.53 2.09
CA ASP A 127 -5.29 -45.00 1.22
C ASP A 127 -5.67 -44.91 -0.27
N VAL A 128 -6.94 -45.09 -0.59
CA VAL A 128 -7.44 -44.94 -1.97
C VAL A 128 -7.37 -43.48 -2.40
N VAL A 129 -7.74 -42.55 -1.52
CA VAL A 129 -7.61 -41.11 -1.76
C VAL A 129 -6.14 -40.76 -1.95
N CYS A 130 -5.26 -41.21 -1.05
CA CYS A 130 -3.83 -40.97 -1.12
C CYS A 130 -3.24 -41.43 -2.47
N ARG A 131 -3.44 -42.69 -2.86
CA ARG A 131 -2.95 -43.22 -4.15
C ARG A 131 -3.53 -42.45 -5.34
N SER A 132 -4.81 -42.09 -5.28
CA SER A 132 -5.48 -41.36 -6.35
C SER A 132 -4.93 -39.96 -6.54
N VAL A 133 -4.66 -39.22 -5.45
CA VAL A 133 -4.10 -37.87 -5.51
C VAL A 133 -2.68 -37.92 -6.07
N HIS A 134 -1.83 -38.82 -5.57
CA HIS A 134 -0.46 -38.98 -6.08
C HIS A 134 -0.43 -39.38 -7.56
N ALA A 135 -1.31 -40.29 -7.98
CA ALA A 135 -1.42 -40.66 -9.40
C ALA A 135 -1.92 -39.50 -10.27
N GLY A 136 -2.83 -38.66 -9.76
CA GLY A 136 -3.27 -37.43 -10.43
C GLY A 136 -2.12 -36.45 -10.60
N LEU A 137 -1.36 -36.17 -9.53
CA LEU A 137 -0.20 -35.28 -9.56
C LEU A 137 0.88 -35.76 -10.52
N LYS A 138 1.16 -37.07 -10.56
CA LYS A 138 2.12 -37.65 -11.52
C LYS A 138 1.70 -37.39 -12.97
N ARG A 139 0.41 -37.55 -13.30
CA ARG A 139 -0.12 -37.27 -14.64
C ARG A 139 -0.06 -35.79 -15.00
N LEU A 140 -0.35 -34.90 -14.05
CA LEU A 140 -0.20 -33.46 -14.25
C LEU A 140 1.27 -33.10 -14.53
N GLN A 141 2.21 -33.66 -13.78
CA GLN A 141 3.64 -33.46 -14.02
C GLN A 141 4.07 -33.93 -15.42
N GLU A 142 3.58 -35.10 -15.85
CA GLU A 142 3.82 -35.59 -17.21
C GLU A 142 3.23 -34.67 -18.29
N TYR A 143 2.03 -34.12 -18.07
CA TYR A 143 1.41 -33.16 -18.99
C TYR A 143 2.27 -31.90 -19.18
N TYR A 144 2.69 -31.26 -18.08
CA TYR A 144 3.57 -30.08 -18.16
C TYR A 144 4.94 -30.41 -18.75
N SER A 145 5.51 -31.58 -18.43
CA SER A 145 6.78 -32.01 -19.01
C SER A 145 6.71 -32.23 -20.52
N ARG A 146 5.57 -32.68 -21.04
CA ARG A 146 5.36 -32.82 -22.49
C ARG A 146 5.17 -31.46 -23.15
N ARG A 147 4.39 -30.56 -22.53
CA ARG A 147 4.10 -29.24 -23.07
C ARG A 147 5.34 -28.34 -23.14
N ASN A 148 6.17 -28.32 -22.09
CA ASN A 148 7.44 -27.60 -22.06
C ASN A 148 8.50 -28.13 -23.06
N ARG A 149 8.25 -29.27 -23.72
CA ARG A 149 9.11 -29.77 -24.81
C ARG A 149 8.64 -29.34 -26.19
N VAL A 150 7.40 -28.85 -26.28
CA VAL A 150 6.74 -28.45 -27.53
C VAL A 150 6.81 -26.94 -27.74
N GLU A 151 6.82 -26.17 -26.64
CA GLU A 151 7.19 -24.74 -26.61
C GLU A 151 8.71 -24.57 -26.65
#